data_AF-A0A1H3P893-F1
#
_entry.id   AF-A0A1H3P893-F1
#
_cell.length_a   1.000
_cell.length_b   1.000
_cell.length_c   1.000
_cell.angle_alpha   90.00
_cell.angle_beta   90.00
_cell.angle_gamma   90.00
#
_symmetry.space_group_name_H-M   'P 1'
#
loop_
_entity.id
_entity.type
_entity.pdbx_description
1 polymer ?
#
loop_
_entity_poly.entity_id
_entity_poly.type
_entity_poly.pdbx_seq_one_letter_code
_entity_poly.pdbx_strand_id
1 'polypeptide(L)'
;MKFRRLLNLITMVALLTLSACAEKEAVKPAEEKKENTALNQEGKNSAEKKEEVQKKEEGQIGIATTVEELKQHIDKRGYILYTDHPIRRVTSEDGRRTDISNYGDLIVNVHTGEPLENAPTDLIKEGFTFMTRGQDPSFQYKPWDEISNLERALVKAVYVSVRSLRVLEAPARQGDFSNDEITGALAYLRKGGESDYMAPVAQSETDSGLYAKYEMMKKSWRELANIEKPKENKVAFSEAYEKARQETNNMIGVLNILLSKNYKERLSKLPSK
;
A
#
# COMPACT_ATOMS: atom_id res chain seq x y z
N MET A 1 -44.57 14.02 5.10
CA MET A 1 -44.84 13.16 6.28
C MET A 1 -44.93 11.74 5.77
N LYS A 2 -44.33 10.68 6.31
CA LYS A 2 -43.42 10.39 7.42
C LYS A 2 -42.88 9.00 7.03
N PHE A 3 -41.58 8.75 7.09
CA PHE A 3 -41.04 7.51 7.67
C PHE A 3 -39.56 7.74 7.97
N ARG A 4 -39.29 7.93 9.26
CA ARG A 4 -37.99 8.08 9.89
C ARG A 4 -37.69 6.76 10.59
N ARG A 5 -36.40 6.37 10.55
CA ARG A 5 -35.72 5.36 11.39
C ARG A 5 -35.98 3.89 11.07
N LEU A 6 -34.96 3.22 10.53
CA LEU A 6 -34.17 2.27 11.30
C LEU A 6 -32.79 2.14 10.63
N LEU A 7 -31.79 2.78 11.23
CA LEU A 7 -30.38 2.62 10.93
C LEU A 7 -29.78 2.04 12.21
N ASN A 8 -29.34 0.78 12.16
CA ASN A 8 -28.21 0.23 12.92
C ASN A 8 -28.14 -1.28 12.70
N LEU A 9 -26.90 -1.78 12.73
CA LEU A 9 -26.50 -3.19 12.79
C LEU A 9 -26.53 -3.97 11.47
N ILE A 10 -25.45 -3.88 10.68
CA ILE A 10 -24.90 -5.07 10.01
C ILE A 10 -23.37 -5.04 10.17
N THR A 11 -22.95 -5.94 11.05
CA THR A 11 -21.63 -6.52 11.29
C THR A 11 -20.84 -6.82 10.01
N MET A 12 -19.58 -6.35 9.94
CA MET A 12 -18.57 -6.88 9.05
C MET A 12 -18.32 -8.35 9.37
N VAL A 13 -18.76 -9.24 8.48
CA VAL A 13 -18.29 -10.62 8.44
C VAL A 13 -17.13 -10.66 7.45
N ALA A 14 -15.91 -10.62 7.97
CA ALA A 14 -14.73 -10.99 7.19
C ALA A 14 -14.55 -12.51 7.31
N LEU A 15 -15.06 -13.24 6.31
CA LEU A 15 -14.67 -14.62 6.03
C LEU A 15 -13.22 -14.61 5.52
N LEU A 16 -12.28 -15.20 6.27
CA LEU A 16 -11.06 -15.73 5.68
C LEU A 16 -10.76 -17.12 6.24
N THR A 17 -10.62 -18.02 5.28
CA THR A 17 -10.45 -19.46 5.35
C THR A 17 -9.10 -19.86 5.95
N LEU A 18 -9.15 -20.91 6.78
CA LEU A 18 -8.04 -21.63 7.40
C LEU A 18 -7.10 -22.30 6.37
N SER A 19 -5.80 -22.20 6.64
CA SER A 19 -4.79 -23.23 6.34
C SER A 19 -3.68 -23.08 7.39
N ALA A 20 -3.73 -23.84 8.47
CA ALA A 20 -3.00 -25.11 8.65
C ALA A 20 -1.47 -24.92 8.61
N CYS A 21 -0.81 -24.92 9.77
CA CYS A 21 -0.11 -26.11 10.30
C CYS A 21 0.70 -25.75 11.55
N ALA A 22 0.63 -26.67 12.50
CA ALA A 22 1.35 -26.67 13.77
C ALA A 22 2.83 -27.02 13.56
N GLU A 23 3.72 -26.49 14.40
CA GLU A 23 4.68 -27.33 15.14
C GLU A 23 5.39 -26.58 16.29
N LYS A 24 5.10 -27.05 17.51
CA LYS A 24 6.00 -27.32 18.66
C LYS A 24 7.10 -26.31 19.00
N GLU A 25 6.87 -25.54 20.06
CA GLU A 25 7.93 -25.07 20.95
C GLU A 25 8.28 -26.15 22.00
N ALA A 26 9.58 -26.36 22.20
CA ALA A 26 10.14 -27.10 23.31
C ALA A 26 10.99 -26.15 24.18
N VAL A 27 10.55 -26.04 25.45
CA VAL A 27 11.40 -26.00 26.67
C VAL A 27 12.19 -24.71 26.98
N LYS A 28 11.63 -23.90 27.89
CA LYS A 28 12.30 -23.09 28.94
C LYS A 28 13.15 -24.00 29.86
N PRO A 29 14.19 -23.53 30.60
CA PRO A 29 14.14 -22.41 31.57
C PRO A 29 15.48 -21.62 31.64
N ALA A 30 15.76 -20.62 32.49
CA ALA A 30 15.32 -20.33 33.85
C ALA A 30 15.56 -18.87 34.22
N GLU A 31 14.84 -18.44 35.25
CA GLU A 31 14.95 -17.18 35.98
C GLU A 31 16.28 -17.04 36.73
N GLU A 32 16.81 -15.82 36.81
CA GLU A 32 17.42 -15.33 38.05
C GLU A 32 16.99 -13.88 38.31
N LYS A 33 16.21 -13.72 39.39
CA LYS A 33 15.94 -12.45 40.06
C LYS A 33 17.16 -12.04 40.89
N LYS A 34 17.52 -10.76 40.84
CA LYS A 34 18.07 -10.05 42.02
C LYS A 34 17.39 -8.70 42.19
N GLU A 35 16.86 -8.52 43.39
CA GLU A 35 16.24 -7.32 43.95
C GLU A 35 17.29 -6.30 44.46
N ASN A 36 16.92 -5.03 44.30
CA ASN A 36 17.02 -3.88 45.22
C ASN A 36 18.39 -3.41 45.75
N THR A 37 18.69 -2.12 45.57
CA THR A 37 18.40 -1.07 46.58
C THR A 37 18.53 0.35 46.02
N ALA A 38 17.58 1.18 46.45
CA ALA A 38 17.28 2.59 46.27
C ALA A 38 18.42 3.62 46.10
N LEU A 39 18.09 4.74 45.43
CA LEU A 39 18.26 6.11 45.96
C LEU A 39 17.30 7.09 45.26
N ASN A 40 16.42 7.70 46.06
CA ASN A 40 15.54 8.81 45.73
C ASN A 40 16.36 10.10 45.52
N GLN A 41 16.14 10.82 44.43
CA GLN A 41 16.24 12.27 44.40
C GLN A 41 15.13 12.86 43.53
N GLU A 42 14.25 13.62 44.18
CA GLU A 42 13.25 14.49 43.56
C GLU A 42 13.92 15.63 42.79
N GLY A 43 13.59 15.75 41.51
CA GLY A 43 13.97 16.86 40.65
C GLY A 43 12.76 17.32 39.84
N LYS A 44 12.33 18.55 40.11
CA LYS A 44 11.13 19.22 39.59
C LYS A 44 10.89 19.10 38.08
N ASN A 45 9.64 18.76 37.77
CA ASN A 45 8.85 18.99 36.55
C ASN A 45 9.42 20.00 35.53
N SER A 46 9.77 19.48 34.36
CA SER A 46 9.45 20.11 33.08
C SER A 46 8.86 19.02 32.19
N ALA A 47 7.56 19.11 31.93
CA ALA A 47 6.84 18.18 31.05
C ALA A 47 7.16 18.50 29.59
N GLU A 48 8.34 18.10 29.13
CA GLU A 48 8.52 17.77 27.73
C GLU A 48 7.87 16.39 27.50
N LYS A 49 6.78 16.35 26.73
CA LYS A 49 6.33 15.11 26.10
C LYS A 49 7.48 14.61 25.23
N LYS A 50 8.35 13.79 25.78
CA LYS A 50 9.17 12.88 24.99
C LYS A 50 8.20 11.92 24.34
N GLU A 51 8.01 12.04 23.02
CA GLU A 51 7.54 10.90 22.25
C GLU A 51 8.51 9.76 22.55
N GLU A 52 8.04 8.77 23.32
CA GLU A 52 8.73 7.48 23.39
C GLU A 52 8.72 6.93 21.97
N VAL A 53 9.85 7.06 21.28
CA VAL A 53 10.09 6.38 20.01
C VAL A 53 10.00 4.90 20.33
N GLN A 54 8.84 4.30 20.05
CA GLN A 54 8.58 2.88 20.23
C GLN A 54 9.65 2.11 19.45
N LYS A 55 10.58 1.47 20.17
CA LYS A 55 11.67 0.73 19.56
C LYS A 55 11.14 -0.57 18.97
N LYS A 56 11.48 -0.81 17.70
CA LYS A 56 11.27 -2.08 17.00
C LYS A 56 12.19 -3.14 17.62
N GLU A 57 11.64 -4.26 18.08
CA GLU A 57 12.45 -5.39 18.54
C GLU A 57 13.17 -6.05 17.35
N GLU A 58 14.32 -6.68 17.61
CA GLU A 58 15.09 -7.35 16.58
C GLU A 58 14.28 -8.49 15.94
N GLY A 59 14.18 -8.51 14.60
CA GLY A 59 13.35 -9.46 13.86
C GLY A 59 11.85 -9.15 13.81
N GLN A 60 11.36 -8.15 14.55
CA GLN A 60 9.95 -7.74 14.51
C GLN A 60 9.61 -7.04 13.19
N ILE A 61 8.44 -7.32 12.61
CA ILE A 61 7.93 -6.58 11.45
C ILE A 61 7.00 -5.47 11.93
N GLY A 62 7.30 -4.21 11.61
CA GLY A 62 6.51 -3.07 12.04
C GLY A 62 6.58 -2.76 13.54
N ILE A 63 6.12 -1.58 13.90
CA ILE A 63 6.08 -1.11 15.29
C ILE A 63 4.82 -1.66 15.98
N ALA A 64 4.98 -2.22 17.18
CA ALA A 64 3.85 -2.65 18.02
C ALA A 64 2.98 -1.43 18.36
N THR A 65 1.69 -1.50 18.04
CA THR A 65 0.77 -0.37 18.21
C THR A 65 -0.60 -0.90 18.63
N THR A 66 -1.17 -0.31 19.68
CA THR A 66 -2.52 -0.64 20.16
C THR A 66 -3.59 0.04 19.29
N VAL A 67 -4.82 -0.43 19.37
CA VAL A 67 -5.96 0.21 18.68
C VAL A 67 -6.18 1.64 19.21
N GLU A 68 -5.95 1.86 20.50
CA GLU A 68 -6.04 3.17 21.16
C GLU A 68 -5.01 4.15 20.59
N GLU A 69 -3.76 3.70 20.41
CA GLU A 69 -2.70 4.51 19.80
C GLU A 69 -3.00 4.84 18.34
N LEU A 70 -3.47 3.86 17.55
CA LEU A 70 -3.89 4.11 16.17
C LEU A 70 -4.97 5.21 16.08
N LYS A 71 -5.95 5.19 16.98
CA LYS A 71 -7.05 6.17 17.00
C LYS A 71 -6.54 7.60 17.22
N GLN A 72 -5.37 7.81 17.82
CA GLN A 72 -4.75 9.13 18.00
C GLN A 72 -4.21 9.72 16.69
N HIS A 73 -3.97 8.88 15.68
CA HIS A 73 -3.42 9.28 14.37
C HIS A 73 -4.50 9.46 13.29
N ILE A 74 -5.78 9.42 13.68
CA ILE A 74 -6.90 9.69 12.77
C ILE A 74 -6.89 11.18 12.41
N ASP A 75 -6.78 11.47 11.12
CA ASP A 75 -6.81 12.83 10.61
C ASP A 75 -8.25 13.39 10.50
N LYS A 76 -8.37 14.65 10.07
CA LYS A 76 -9.66 15.34 9.88
C LYS A 76 -10.64 14.63 8.92
N ARG A 77 -10.15 13.67 8.12
CA ARG A 77 -10.91 12.92 7.11
C ARG A 77 -11.31 11.53 7.62
N GLY A 78 -10.81 11.13 8.79
CA GLY A 78 -11.04 9.80 9.35
C GLY A 78 -9.96 8.78 8.96
N TYR A 79 -8.84 9.19 8.36
CA TYR A 79 -7.77 8.28 7.96
C TYR A 79 -6.61 8.30 8.97
N ILE A 80 -6.13 7.12 9.32
CA ILE A 80 -4.90 6.92 10.09
C ILE A 80 -3.72 7.12 9.14
N LEU A 81 -2.81 8.03 9.47
CA LEU A 81 -1.60 8.30 8.70
C LEU A 81 -0.35 8.28 9.59
N TYR A 82 0.61 7.44 9.22
CA TYR A 82 1.97 7.45 9.75
C TYR A 82 2.94 7.74 8.60
N THR A 83 3.60 8.90 8.64
CA THR A 83 4.63 9.25 7.66
C THR A 83 5.98 8.63 7.99
N ASP A 84 6.24 8.41 9.28
CA ASP A 84 7.42 7.70 9.76
C ASP A 84 7.04 6.30 10.27
N HIS A 85 7.88 5.33 9.94
CA HIS A 85 7.66 3.90 10.23
C HIS A 85 6.20 3.45 10.01
N PRO A 86 5.70 3.47 8.76
CA PRO A 86 4.27 3.30 8.47
C PRO A 86 3.75 1.88 8.70
N ILE A 87 4.63 0.88 8.81
CA ILE A 87 4.25 -0.51 9.07
C ILE A 87 3.98 -0.69 10.57
N ARG A 88 2.73 -1.00 10.90
CA ARG A 88 2.24 -1.19 12.26
C ARG A 88 1.83 -2.63 12.49
N ARG A 89 2.19 -3.14 13.67
CA ARG A 89 1.75 -4.42 14.22
C ARG A 89 0.62 -4.11 15.20
N VAL A 90 -0.61 -4.34 14.77
CA VAL A 90 -1.81 -3.93 15.48
C VAL A 90 -2.42 -5.12 16.17
N THR A 91 -2.41 -5.13 17.50
CA THR A 91 -3.09 -6.15 18.29
C THR A 91 -4.51 -5.70 18.61
N SER A 92 -5.49 -6.57 18.37
CA SER A 92 -6.90 -6.32 18.65
C SER A 92 -7.15 -6.05 20.14
N GLU A 93 -8.24 -5.35 20.47
CA GLU A 93 -8.60 -5.00 21.85
C GLU A 93 -8.75 -6.26 22.76
N ASP A 94 -9.10 -7.42 22.19
CA ASP A 94 -9.19 -8.71 22.91
C ASP A 94 -7.86 -9.47 23.01
N GLY A 95 -6.78 -8.94 22.44
CA GLY A 95 -5.44 -9.53 22.42
C GLY A 95 -5.28 -10.75 21.51
N ARG A 96 -6.32 -11.16 20.78
CA ARG A 96 -6.32 -12.46 20.06
C ARG A 96 -5.79 -12.38 18.64
N ARG A 97 -5.87 -11.22 17.99
CA ARG A 97 -5.44 -11.03 16.61
C ARG A 97 -4.38 -9.96 16.56
N THR A 98 -3.32 -10.24 15.81
CA THR A 98 -2.30 -9.25 15.49
C THR A 98 -2.18 -9.14 13.98
N ASP A 99 -2.49 -7.96 13.45
CA ASP A 99 -2.43 -7.66 12.02
C ASP A 99 -1.21 -6.79 11.72
N ILE A 100 -0.61 -6.98 10.54
CA ILE A 100 0.44 -6.11 10.01
C ILE A 100 -0.19 -5.24 8.93
N SER A 101 -0.07 -3.92 9.05
CA SER A 101 -0.71 -3.00 8.13
C SER A 101 0.18 -1.80 7.85
N ASN A 102 0.05 -1.26 6.64
CA ASN A 102 0.75 -0.07 6.19
C ASN A 102 -0.21 1.11 6.32
N TYR A 103 0.09 2.03 7.24
CA TYR A 103 -0.67 3.25 7.44
C TYR A 103 0.02 4.49 6.85
N GLY A 104 1.02 4.30 5.99
CA GLY A 104 1.65 5.36 5.22
C GLY A 104 0.92 5.64 3.91
N ASP A 105 1.51 6.50 3.06
CA ASP A 105 0.99 6.86 1.74
C ASP A 105 1.94 6.41 0.59
N LEU A 106 2.80 5.43 0.89
CA LEU A 106 3.74 4.79 0.00
C LEU A 106 3.57 3.28 0.06
N ILE A 107 3.88 2.60 -1.04
CA ILE A 107 4.09 1.14 -1.03
C ILE A 107 5.48 0.92 -0.46
N VAL A 108 5.60 0.07 0.57
CA VAL A 108 6.88 -0.15 1.26
C VAL A 108 7.13 -1.64 1.46
N ASN A 109 8.40 -2.03 1.50
CA ASN A 109 8.79 -3.36 1.93
C ASN A 109 8.50 -3.51 3.43
N VAL A 110 7.76 -4.54 3.83
CA VAL A 110 7.34 -4.72 5.23
C VAL A 110 8.51 -5.00 6.18
N HIS A 111 9.57 -5.61 5.70
CA HIS A 111 10.72 -6.00 6.52
C HIS A 111 11.68 -4.82 6.71
N THR A 112 12.01 -4.13 5.62
CA THR A 112 13.03 -3.06 5.59
C THR A 112 12.44 -1.66 5.81
N GLY A 113 11.15 -1.46 5.50
CA GLY A 113 10.52 -0.15 5.48
C GLY A 113 10.88 0.69 4.24
N GLU A 114 11.69 0.15 3.32
CA GLU A 114 12.09 0.86 2.12
C GLU A 114 10.90 1.06 1.17
N PRO A 115 10.71 2.27 0.63
CA PRO A 115 9.64 2.50 -0.34
C PRO A 115 9.93 1.79 -1.67
N LEU A 116 8.84 1.43 -2.38
CA LEU A 116 8.90 0.97 -3.76
C LEU A 116 9.52 2.04 -4.65
N GLU A 117 9.04 3.27 -4.50
CA GLU A 117 9.56 4.47 -5.14
C GLU A 117 9.73 5.62 -4.15
N ASN A 118 10.83 6.35 -4.27
CA ASN A 118 11.01 7.64 -3.58
C ASN A 118 10.76 8.77 -4.57
N ALA A 119 9.48 8.99 -4.90
CA ALA A 119 9.07 9.98 -5.87
C ALA A 119 9.22 11.41 -5.31
N PRO A 120 10.00 12.31 -5.94
CA PRO A 120 10.08 13.70 -5.51
C PRO A 120 8.72 14.38 -5.67
N THR A 121 8.48 15.45 -4.91
CA THR A 121 7.18 16.15 -4.87
C THR A 121 6.68 16.58 -6.25
N ASP A 122 7.57 16.99 -7.15
CA ASP A 122 7.16 17.40 -8.50
C ASP A 122 6.69 16.21 -9.34
N LEU A 123 7.33 15.04 -9.21
CA LEU A 123 6.87 13.80 -9.84
C LEU A 123 5.50 13.36 -9.29
N ILE A 124 5.24 13.59 -8.00
CA ILE A 124 3.92 13.34 -7.39
C ILE A 124 2.86 14.25 -8.01
N LYS A 125 3.14 15.55 -8.18
CA LYS A 125 2.22 16.50 -8.83
C LYS A 125 1.96 16.13 -10.28
N GLU A 126 3.01 15.75 -11.02
CA GLU A 126 2.90 15.29 -12.41
C GLU A 126 2.07 14.02 -12.50
N GLY A 127 2.34 13.02 -11.67
CA GLY A 127 1.57 11.78 -11.62
C GLY A 127 0.11 12.02 -11.27
N PHE A 128 -0.16 12.87 -10.28
CA PHE A 128 -1.53 13.24 -9.93
C PHE A 128 -2.24 13.97 -11.06
N THR A 129 -1.56 14.89 -11.74
CA THR A 129 -2.10 15.58 -12.92
C THR A 129 -2.37 14.59 -14.05
N PHE A 130 -1.43 13.67 -14.29
CA PHE A 130 -1.54 12.61 -15.29
C PHE A 130 -2.76 11.72 -15.04
N MET A 131 -3.02 11.31 -13.79
CA MET A 131 -4.19 10.48 -13.43
C MET A 131 -5.52 11.23 -13.46
N THR A 132 -5.50 12.57 -13.42
CA THR A 132 -6.69 13.41 -13.32
C THR A 132 -6.95 14.16 -14.62
N ARG A 133 -6.63 15.46 -14.67
CA ARG A 133 -6.87 16.35 -15.81
C ARG A 133 -6.09 15.93 -17.07
N GLY A 134 -5.01 15.18 -16.91
CA GLY A 134 -4.24 14.59 -18.00
C GLY A 134 -4.97 13.45 -18.71
N GLN A 135 -5.87 12.72 -18.02
CA GLN A 135 -6.74 11.74 -18.67
C GLN A 135 -8.02 12.39 -19.22
N ASP A 136 -8.69 13.22 -18.40
CA ASP A 136 -9.96 13.84 -18.80
C ASP A 136 -10.16 15.20 -18.10
N PRO A 137 -9.92 16.32 -18.81
CA PRO A 137 -10.06 17.65 -18.22
C PRO A 137 -11.52 18.08 -18.00
N SER A 138 -12.52 17.33 -18.49
CA SER A 138 -13.94 17.69 -18.36
C SER A 138 -14.51 17.46 -16.96
N PHE A 139 -13.84 16.65 -16.13
CA PHE A 139 -14.28 16.34 -14.77
C PHE A 139 -13.62 17.20 -13.70
N GLN A 140 -14.32 17.35 -12.57
CA GLN A 140 -13.75 17.91 -11.35
C GLN A 140 -13.15 16.79 -10.49
N TYR A 141 -11.93 17.01 -10.02
CA TYR A 141 -11.18 16.05 -9.21
C TYR A 141 -11.06 16.50 -7.76
N LYS A 142 -10.98 15.53 -6.84
CA LYS A 142 -10.58 15.74 -5.45
C LYS A 142 -9.17 16.36 -5.45
N PRO A 143 -8.83 17.30 -4.56
CA PRO A 143 -7.44 17.69 -4.33
C PRO A 143 -6.64 16.55 -3.67
N TRP A 144 -5.30 16.61 -3.78
CA TRP A 144 -4.39 15.59 -3.23
C TRP A 144 -4.56 15.36 -1.71
N ASP A 145 -4.93 16.40 -0.97
CA ASP A 145 -5.14 16.33 0.47
C ASP A 145 -6.49 15.70 0.86
N GLU A 146 -7.38 15.41 -0.09
CA GLU A 146 -8.69 14.77 0.17
C GLU A 146 -8.71 13.27 -0.16
N ILE A 147 -7.71 12.74 -0.88
CA ILE A 147 -7.66 11.34 -1.33
C ILE A 147 -7.09 10.39 -0.27
N SER A 148 -7.48 9.12 -0.32
CA SER A 148 -7.04 8.10 0.65
C SER A 148 -5.53 7.81 0.52
N ASN A 149 -4.95 7.19 1.55
CA ASN A 149 -3.54 6.81 1.53
C ASN A 149 -3.24 5.78 0.42
N LEU A 150 -4.17 4.86 0.17
CA LEU A 150 -4.05 3.90 -0.92
C LEU A 150 -4.10 4.59 -2.29
N GLU A 151 -5.02 5.55 -2.49
CA GLU A 151 -5.07 6.36 -3.71
C GLU A 151 -3.74 7.09 -3.94
N ARG A 152 -3.16 7.70 -2.89
CA ARG A 152 -1.85 8.39 -2.98
C ARG A 152 -0.72 7.46 -3.39
N ALA A 153 -0.61 6.31 -2.72
CA ALA A 153 0.44 5.34 -3.02
C ALA A 153 0.32 4.81 -4.45
N LEU A 154 -0.91 4.52 -4.91
CA LEU A 154 -1.13 4.01 -6.25
C LEU A 154 -0.91 5.06 -7.34
N VAL A 155 -1.24 6.33 -7.11
CA VAL A 155 -0.88 7.39 -8.06
C VAL A 155 0.63 7.41 -8.30
N LYS A 156 1.44 7.32 -7.23
CA LYS A 156 2.90 7.32 -7.31
C LYS A 156 3.42 6.07 -8.03
N ALA A 157 3.02 4.88 -7.57
CA ALA A 157 3.51 3.61 -8.09
C ALA A 157 3.12 3.38 -9.57
N VAL A 158 1.88 3.72 -9.94
CA VAL A 158 1.38 3.57 -11.32
C VAL A 158 2.03 4.59 -12.24
N TYR A 159 2.25 5.83 -11.79
CA TYR A 159 2.92 6.81 -12.63
C TYR A 159 4.37 6.43 -12.95
N VAL A 160 5.10 5.92 -11.95
CA VAL A 160 6.47 5.41 -12.18
C VAL A 160 6.45 4.15 -13.06
N SER A 161 5.46 3.27 -12.90
CA SER A 161 5.38 2.05 -13.72
C SER A 161 5.12 2.35 -15.20
N VAL A 162 4.40 3.44 -15.53
CA VAL A 162 4.21 3.89 -16.93
C VAL A 162 5.55 4.17 -17.59
N ARG A 163 6.50 4.81 -16.89
CA ARG A 163 7.86 5.03 -17.41
C ARG A 163 8.58 3.70 -17.64
N SER A 164 8.53 2.79 -16.67
CA SER A 164 9.14 1.46 -16.79
C SER A 164 8.57 0.68 -17.97
N LEU A 165 7.25 0.67 -18.15
CA LEU A 165 6.62 0.00 -19.29
C LEU A 165 7.00 0.65 -20.63
N ARG A 166 7.11 1.98 -20.69
CA ARG A 166 7.55 2.67 -21.91
C ARG A 166 8.95 2.25 -22.35
N VAL A 167 9.88 2.05 -21.41
CA VAL A 167 11.23 1.52 -21.70
C VAL A 167 11.15 0.11 -22.30
N LEU A 168 10.18 -0.69 -21.87
CA LEU A 168 10.00 -2.08 -22.30
C LEU A 168 9.21 -2.24 -23.60
N GLU A 169 8.68 -1.15 -24.16
CA GLU A 169 7.87 -1.18 -25.38
C GLU A 169 8.66 -1.63 -26.62
N ALA A 170 9.86 -1.08 -26.84
CA ALA A 170 10.72 -1.49 -27.95
C ALA A 170 11.18 -2.96 -27.82
N PRO A 171 11.65 -3.42 -26.65
CA PRO A 171 11.89 -4.85 -26.41
C PRO A 171 10.71 -5.76 -26.74
N ALA A 172 9.51 -5.39 -26.30
CA ALA A 172 8.32 -6.21 -26.46
C ALA A 172 7.82 -6.25 -27.91
N ARG A 173 7.77 -5.10 -28.59
CA ARG A 173 7.13 -4.98 -29.92
C ARG A 173 8.08 -5.12 -31.09
N GLN A 174 9.36 -4.80 -30.88
CA GLN A 174 10.36 -4.76 -31.94
C GLN A 174 11.49 -5.78 -31.69
N GLY A 175 11.52 -6.39 -30.50
CA GLY A 175 12.60 -7.28 -30.11
C GLY A 175 13.94 -6.55 -29.92
N ASP A 176 13.91 -5.23 -29.76
CA ASP A 176 15.09 -4.39 -29.55
C ASP A 176 15.39 -4.25 -28.05
N PHE A 177 16.46 -4.92 -27.62
CA PHE A 177 16.93 -4.89 -26.23
C PHE A 177 18.27 -4.15 -26.09
N SER A 178 18.48 -3.10 -26.91
CA SER A 178 19.70 -2.27 -26.88
C SER A 178 19.67 -1.15 -25.83
N ASN A 179 18.50 -0.80 -25.30
CA ASN A 179 18.35 0.27 -24.32
C ASN A 179 18.88 -0.14 -22.93
N ASP A 180 19.82 0.62 -22.38
CA ASP A 180 20.45 0.37 -21.08
C ASP A 180 19.49 0.53 -19.88
N GLU A 181 18.35 1.21 -20.05
CA GLU A 181 17.34 1.38 -19.00
C GLU A 181 16.48 0.12 -18.74
N ILE A 182 16.52 -0.87 -19.63
CA ILE A 182 15.66 -2.08 -19.55
C ILE A 182 15.84 -2.81 -18.22
N THR A 183 17.07 -2.95 -17.74
CA THR A 183 17.37 -3.62 -16.48
C THR A 183 16.72 -2.90 -15.30
N GLY A 184 16.78 -1.57 -15.29
CA GLY A 184 16.15 -0.75 -14.24
C GLY A 184 14.62 -0.84 -14.28
N ALA A 185 14.02 -0.80 -15.48
CA ALA A 185 12.58 -0.95 -15.65
C ALA A 185 12.08 -2.32 -15.15
N LEU A 186 12.76 -3.41 -15.51
CA LEU A 186 12.41 -4.75 -15.02
C LEU A 186 12.65 -4.88 -13.51
N ALA A 187 13.71 -4.29 -12.97
CA ALA A 187 13.97 -4.29 -11.53
C ALA A 187 12.87 -3.59 -10.74
N TYR A 188 12.40 -2.43 -11.21
CA TYR A 188 11.27 -1.72 -10.59
C TYR A 188 9.99 -2.58 -10.60
N LEU A 189 9.63 -3.16 -11.75
CA LEU A 189 8.42 -3.98 -11.87
C LEU A 189 8.52 -5.27 -11.04
N ARG A 190 9.72 -5.86 -10.93
CA ARG A 190 9.96 -7.01 -10.06
C ARG A 190 9.71 -6.65 -8.60
N LYS A 191 10.34 -5.57 -8.14
CA LYS A 191 10.18 -5.03 -6.78
C LYS A 191 8.71 -4.73 -6.47
N GLY A 192 8.01 -4.05 -7.39
CA GLY A 192 6.58 -3.77 -7.25
C GLY A 192 5.70 -5.02 -7.27
N GLY A 193 6.18 -6.11 -7.87
CA GLY A 193 5.52 -7.42 -7.94
C GLY A 193 5.70 -8.33 -6.73
N GLU A 194 6.63 -8.02 -5.82
CA GLU A 194 6.98 -8.85 -4.66
C GLU A 194 5.94 -8.77 -3.54
N SER A 195 5.65 -9.89 -2.87
CA SER A 195 4.70 -9.95 -1.74
C SER A 195 5.02 -8.94 -0.65
N ASP A 196 6.30 -8.72 -0.41
CA ASP A 196 6.81 -7.95 0.72
C ASP A 196 6.59 -6.45 0.54
N TYR A 197 6.33 -5.98 -0.69
CA TYR A 197 5.92 -4.61 -0.96
C TYR A 197 4.41 -4.45 -0.76
N MET A 198 4.06 -3.90 0.40
CA MET A 198 2.69 -3.77 0.87
C MET A 198 2.17 -2.36 0.62
N ALA A 199 1.04 -2.26 -0.10
CA ALA A 199 0.34 -1.01 -0.27
C ALA A 199 -0.35 -0.57 1.03
N PRO A 200 -0.70 0.71 1.19
CA PRO A 200 -1.46 1.17 2.33
C PRO A 200 -2.75 0.38 2.53
N VAL A 201 -3.10 0.14 3.79
CA VAL A 201 -4.34 -0.55 4.14
C VAL A 201 -5.56 0.25 3.67
N ALA A 202 -6.63 -0.44 3.32
CA ALA A 202 -7.89 0.18 2.91
C ALA A 202 -8.53 0.96 4.07
N GLN A 203 -8.83 2.24 3.85
CA GLN A 203 -9.43 3.15 4.84
C GLN A 203 -10.65 3.92 4.31
N SER A 204 -10.94 3.84 3.01
CA SER A 204 -12.12 4.43 2.36
C SER A 204 -13.10 3.37 1.82
N GLU A 205 -14.35 3.78 1.54
CA GLU A 205 -15.38 2.89 0.98
C GLU A 205 -15.00 2.28 -0.38
N THR A 206 -14.09 2.89 -1.13
CA THR A 206 -13.63 2.40 -2.44
C THR A 206 -12.30 1.65 -2.38
N ASP A 207 -11.58 1.74 -1.25
CA ASP A 207 -10.22 1.23 -1.17
C ASP A 207 -10.15 -0.29 -1.31
N SER A 208 -11.13 -1.05 -0.79
CA SER A 208 -11.13 -2.51 -0.91
C SER A 208 -11.17 -2.97 -2.37
N GLY A 209 -11.98 -2.31 -3.20
CA GLY A 209 -12.05 -2.60 -4.63
C GLY A 209 -10.78 -2.17 -5.37
N LEU A 210 -10.22 -1.03 -4.98
CA LEU A 210 -8.96 -0.51 -5.52
C LEU A 210 -7.78 -1.44 -5.18
N TYR A 211 -7.73 -1.96 -3.95
CA TYR A 211 -6.72 -2.91 -3.49
C TYR A 211 -6.76 -4.20 -4.31
N ALA A 212 -7.96 -4.75 -4.56
CA ALA A 212 -8.11 -5.93 -5.41
C ALA A 212 -7.59 -5.69 -6.84
N LYS A 213 -7.80 -4.50 -7.41
CA LYS A 213 -7.23 -4.11 -8.71
C LYS A 213 -5.72 -3.97 -8.67
N TYR A 214 -5.18 -3.44 -7.57
CA TYR A 214 -3.74 -3.34 -7.37
C TYR A 214 -3.08 -4.73 -7.36
N GLU A 215 -3.66 -5.71 -6.66
CA GLU A 215 -3.12 -7.07 -6.62
C GLU A 215 -3.08 -7.75 -8.01
N MET A 216 -4.07 -7.48 -8.87
CA MET A 216 -4.05 -7.95 -10.27
C MET A 216 -2.89 -7.33 -11.06
N MET A 217 -2.72 -6.01 -10.94
CA MET A 217 -1.64 -5.28 -11.60
C MET A 217 -0.27 -5.75 -11.09
N LYS A 218 -0.10 -5.86 -9.77
CA LYS A 218 1.08 -6.39 -9.09
C LYS A 218 1.49 -7.77 -9.63
N LYS A 219 0.52 -8.68 -9.77
CA LYS A 219 0.76 -10.00 -10.36
C LYS A 219 1.27 -9.91 -11.80
N SER A 220 0.69 -9.04 -12.62
CA SER A 220 1.12 -8.87 -14.02
C SER A 220 2.53 -8.28 -14.15
N TRP A 221 2.91 -7.34 -13.27
CA TRP A 221 4.27 -6.81 -13.20
C TRP A 221 5.28 -7.89 -12.84
N ARG A 222 4.95 -8.74 -11.85
CA ARG A 222 5.79 -9.88 -11.46
C ARG A 222 5.98 -10.87 -12.60
N GLU A 223 4.91 -11.21 -13.31
CA GLU A 223 4.95 -12.13 -14.46
C GLU A 223 5.87 -11.59 -15.56
N LEU A 224 5.75 -10.32 -15.95
CA LEU A 224 6.62 -9.69 -16.93
C LEU A 224 8.09 -9.65 -16.47
N ALA A 225 8.33 -9.21 -15.24
CA ALA A 225 9.67 -8.98 -14.75
C ALA A 225 10.48 -10.27 -14.51
N ASN A 226 9.80 -11.40 -14.31
CA ASN A 226 10.46 -12.67 -14.00
C ASN A 226 10.65 -13.59 -15.21
N ILE A 227 10.43 -13.10 -16.44
CA ILE A 227 10.79 -13.83 -17.64
C ILE A 227 12.31 -13.92 -17.74
N GLU A 228 12.83 -15.14 -17.61
CA GLU A 228 14.24 -15.42 -17.80
C GLU A 228 14.65 -15.16 -19.25
N LYS A 229 15.83 -14.56 -19.45
CA LYS A 229 16.42 -14.32 -20.77
C LYS A 229 15.40 -13.77 -21.79
N PRO A 230 14.84 -12.56 -21.59
CA PRO A 230 13.73 -12.05 -22.40
C PRO A 230 14.08 -11.89 -23.89
N LYS A 231 15.38 -11.74 -24.23
CA LYS A 231 15.87 -11.73 -25.63
C LYS A 231 15.67 -13.07 -26.35
N GLU A 232 15.76 -14.18 -25.60
CA GLU A 232 15.56 -15.55 -26.10
C GLU A 232 14.06 -15.93 -26.06
N ASN A 233 13.30 -15.36 -25.12
CA ASN A 233 11.88 -15.64 -24.89
C ASN A 233 10.94 -14.52 -25.38
N LYS A 234 11.13 -14.02 -26.60
CA LYS A 234 10.46 -12.81 -27.11
C LYS A 234 8.93 -12.88 -27.10
N VAL A 235 8.33 -14.03 -27.44
CA VAL A 235 6.87 -14.20 -27.49
C VAL A 235 6.27 -14.07 -26.09
N ALA A 236 6.79 -14.84 -25.13
CA ALA A 236 6.36 -14.78 -23.74
C ALA A 236 6.57 -13.38 -23.14
N PHE A 237 7.68 -12.71 -23.48
CA PHE A 237 7.95 -11.35 -23.05
C PHE A 237 6.93 -10.35 -23.61
N SER A 238 6.61 -10.43 -24.91
CA SER A 238 5.62 -9.56 -25.54
C SER A 238 4.21 -9.75 -24.95
N GLU A 239 3.80 -10.99 -24.70
CA GLU A 239 2.47 -11.29 -24.12
C GLU A 239 2.35 -10.78 -22.68
N ALA A 240 3.37 -11.05 -21.85
CA ALA A 240 3.40 -10.55 -20.48
C ALA A 240 3.48 -9.02 -20.44
N TYR A 241 4.19 -8.41 -21.39
CA TYR A 241 4.24 -6.95 -21.53
C TYR A 241 2.87 -6.35 -21.81
N GLU A 242 2.13 -6.87 -22.80
CA GLU A 242 0.81 -6.34 -23.12
C GLU A 242 -0.18 -6.54 -21.96
N LYS A 243 -0.09 -7.66 -21.24
CA LYS A 243 -0.90 -7.88 -20.02
C LYS A 243 -0.55 -6.88 -18.91
N ALA A 244 0.73 -6.68 -18.61
CA ALA A 244 1.18 -5.73 -17.60
C ALA A 244 0.79 -4.29 -17.96
N ARG A 245 0.91 -3.93 -19.24
CA ARG A 245 0.48 -2.65 -19.77
C ARG A 245 -1.03 -2.47 -19.67
N GLN A 246 -1.81 -3.49 -20.01
CA GLN A 246 -3.27 -3.45 -19.90
C GLN A 246 -3.72 -3.27 -18.45
N GLU A 247 -3.19 -4.04 -17.49
CA GLU A 247 -3.59 -3.89 -16.09
C GLU A 247 -3.15 -2.55 -15.49
N THR A 248 -2.01 -2.02 -15.92
CA THR A 248 -1.58 -0.66 -15.55
C THR A 248 -2.54 0.39 -16.11
N ASN A 249 -2.95 0.27 -17.38
CA ASN A 249 -3.94 1.16 -17.98
C ASN A 249 -5.32 1.05 -17.31
N ASN A 250 -5.74 -0.17 -16.94
CA ASN A 250 -6.95 -0.38 -16.16
C ASN A 250 -6.88 0.37 -14.82
N MET A 251 -5.73 0.31 -14.13
CA MET A 251 -5.52 1.04 -12.89
C MET A 251 -5.56 2.56 -13.10
N ILE A 252 -4.96 3.09 -14.19
CA ILE A 252 -5.06 4.52 -14.56
C ILE A 252 -6.53 4.93 -14.72
N GLY A 253 -7.32 4.13 -15.45
CA GLY A 253 -8.75 4.41 -15.64
C GLY A 253 -9.56 4.37 -14.34
N VAL A 254 -9.29 3.38 -13.48
CA VAL A 254 -9.94 3.26 -12.17
C VAL A 254 -9.58 4.45 -11.28
N LEU A 255 -8.29 4.79 -11.16
CA LEU A 255 -7.85 5.96 -10.41
C LEU A 255 -8.47 7.24 -10.96
N ASN A 256 -8.52 7.42 -12.28
CA ASN A 256 -9.18 8.60 -12.86
C ASN A 256 -10.65 8.71 -12.43
N ILE A 257 -11.37 7.59 -12.32
CA ILE A 257 -12.74 7.58 -11.81
C ILE A 257 -12.77 7.90 -10.31
N LEU A 258 -12.02 7.15 -9.49
CA LEU A 258 -12.07 7.27 -8.04
C LEU A 258 -11.57 8.62 -7.51
N LEU A 259 -10.62 9.26 -8.21
CA LEU A 259 -10.11 10.58 -7.88
C LEU A 259 -11.09 11.71 -8.23
N SER A 260 -12.16 11.45 -8.99
CA SER A 260 -13.15 12.47 -9.33
C SER A 260 -14.14 12.74 -8.19
N LYS A 261 -14.65 13.97 -8.10
CA LYS A 261 -15.62 14.35 -7.07
C LYS A 261 -16.95 13.62 -7.20
N ASN A 262 -17.33 13.20 -8.42
CA ASN A 262 -18.55 12.47 -8.72
C ASN A 262 -18.30 10.97 -9.03
N TYR A 263 -17.28 10.36 -8.42
CA TYR A 263 -16.89 8.96 -8.69
C TYR A 263 -18.07 7.98 -8.61
N LYS A 264 -19.00 8.15 -7.65
CA LYS A 264 -20.19 7.28 -7.51
C LYS A 264 -21.04 7.26 -8.79
N GLU A 265 -21.29 8.44 -9.35
CA GLU A 265 -22.04 8.58 -10.60
C GLU A 265 -21.29 7.93 -11.76
N ARG A 266 -19.97 8.17 -11.87
CA ARG A 266 -19.13 7.61 -12.93
C ARG A 266 -19.04 6.09 -12.86
N LEU A 267 -18.92 5.51 -11.66
CA LEU A 267 -18.95 4.06 -11.45
C LEU A 267 -20.30 3.46 -11.86
N SER A 268 -21.42 4.13 -11.57
CA SER A 268 -22.76 3.63 -11.94
C SER A 268 -23.02 3.58 -13.45
N LYS A 269 -22.23 4.31 -14.24
CA LYS A 269 -22.30 4.32 -15.72
C LYS A 269 -21.40 3.25 -16.35
N LEU A 270 -20.56 2.59 -15.57
CA LEU A 270 -19.78 1.46 -16.08
C LEU A 270 -20.74 0.29 -16.36
N PRO A 271 -20.57 -0.43 -17.48
CA PRO A 271 -21.40 -1.59 -17.75
C PRO A 271 -21.26 -2.60 -16.61
N SER A 272 -22.39 -2.97 -16.00
CA SER A 272 -22.48 -4.10 -15.10
C SER A 272 -22.03 -5.34 -15.87
N LYS A 273 -20.92 -5.95 -15.46
CA LYS A 273 -20.51 -7.25 -15.97
C LYS A 273 -21.35 -8.35 -15.36
#